data_AF-A0A174A470-F1
#
_entry.id   AF-A0A174A470-F1
#
_cell.length_a   1.000
_cell.length_b   1.000
_cell.length_c   1.000
_cell.angle_alpha   90.00
_cell.angle_beta   90.00
_cell.angle_gamma   90.00
#
_symmetry.space_group_name_H-M   'P 1'
#
loop_
_entity.id
_entity.type
_entity.pdbx_description
1 polymer ?
#
loop_
_entity_poly.entity_id
_entity_poly.type
_entity_poly.pdbx_seq_one_letter_code
_entity_poly.pdbx_strand_id
1 'polypeptide(L)'
;MKCPKCHKEVEKGSLYCPYCLAEIPWVREFSTVETLMKKEQQNRPSEKKQKTEIIKYFKHPKRRKLKFSRKQLLCLLLCAATLLGFFCYRQLNTFSALYSRAKKQYAQQNYEEAQRIAENALDKNPKNEAANLLLAKSMEKSGDKRSALLVLRPFIQNKTAGTGIYKEYVKLLTQEGKTNEVRLILKSADREVQNACAEYICETPVSNPAPGTYTTTQTLKLEGNCQKIYYTLDGSTPTRKSKVYTEPIILREGTTELKAFGVNDKNIESDVISRKYVIVLNAPKAPKVTPKSGDYNKKTEIKITVPDGCKAYYAFDSEPDLNSTVYEQPISMPVGYHRLNVILVAANGKTSKMTAMEYYLQY
;
A
#
# COMPACT_ATOMS: atom_id res chain seq x y z
N MET A 1 45.92 42.99 -62.56
CA MET A 1 46.92 42.05 -61.98
C MET A 1 47.79 41.53 -63.12
N LYS A 2 49.05 41.12 -62.89
CA LYS A 2 49.89 40.59 -63.97
C LYS A 2 49.76 39.07 -64.00
N CYS A 3 49.65 38.48 -65.19
CA CYS A 3 49.61 37.02 -65.33
C CYS A 3 50.94 36.42 -64.84
N PRO A 4 50.94 35.38 -63.98
CA PRO A 4 52.18 34.80 -63.46
C PRO A 4 53.01 34.09 -64.54
N LYS A 5 52.41 33.69 -65.68
CA LYS A 5 53.12 32.97 -66.75
C LYS A 5 53.73 33.89 -67.81
N CYS A 6 53.03 34.95 -68.23
CA CYS A 6 53.50 35.84 -69.31
C CYS A 6 53.70 37.30 -68.89
N HIS A 7 53.40 37.65 -67.64
CA HIS A 7 53.59 38.96 -67.01
C HIS A 7 52.91 40.17 -67.67
N LYS A 8 52.08 39.97 -68.70
CA LYS A 8 51.19 41.01 -69.23
C LYS A 8 50.10 41.36 -68.23
N GLU A 9 49.65 42.61 -68.27
CA GLU A 9 48.55 43.07 -67.42
C GLU A 9 47.22 42.48 -67.85
N VAL A 10 46.48 42.02 -66.86
CA VAL A 10 45.16 41.40 -66.97
C VAL A 10 44.21 42.11 -66.01
N GLU A 11 42.95 42.26 -66.40
CA GLU A 11 41.93 42.83 -65.53
C GLU A 11 41.77 42.02 -64.23
N LYS A 12 41.48 42.71 -63.13
CA LYS A 12 41.35 42.08 -61.81
C LYS A 12 40.02 41.32 -61.75
N GLY A 13 40.07 40.00 -61.55
CA GLY A 13 38.89 39.14 -61.43
C GLY A 13 38.77 38.05 -62.50
N SER A 14 39.58 38.12 -63.57
CA SER A 14 39.58 37.12 -64.63
C SER A 14 40.22 35.79 -64.17
N LEU A 15 39.54 34.67 -64.43
CA LEU A 15 40.01 33.32 -64.08
C LEU A 15 41.10 32.80 -65.01
N TYR A 16 41.20 33.31 -66.25
CA TYR A 16 42.23 32.94 -67.21
C TYR A 16 42.84 34.19 -67.87
N CYS A 17 44.11 34.11 -68.27
CA CYS A 17 44.80 35.16 -68.98
C CYS A 17 44.37 35.17 -70.47
N PRO A 18 43.85 36.28 -71.01
CA PRO A 18 43.36 36.33 -72.39
C PRO A 18 44.46 36.22 -73.45
N TYR A 19 45.73 36.41 -73.08
CA TYR A 19 46.85 36.37 -74.04
C TYR A 19 47.55 35.02 -74.16
N CYS A 20 47.50 34.20 -73.11
CA CYS A 20 48.19 32.89 -73.09
C CYS A 20 47.33 31.75 -72.56
N LEU A 21 46.06 32.02 -72.25
CA LEU A 21 45.04 31.09 -71.76
C LEU A 21 45.41 30.35 -70.46
N ALA A 22 46.46 30.79 -69.77
CA ALA A 22 46.83 30.22 -68.48
C ALA A 22 45.86 30.67 -67.39
N GLU A 23 45.47 29.73 -66.53
CA GLU A 23 44.60 29.96 -65.38
C GLU A 23 45.30 30.88 -64.36
N ILE A 24 44.53 31.81 -63.80
CA ILE A 24 45.00 32.81 -62.86
C ILE A 24 44.48 32.40 -61.47
N PRO A 25 45.36 31.86 -60.60
CA PRO A 25 44.93 31.34 -59.31
C PRO A 25 44.46 32.48 -58.39
N TRP A 26 43.23 32.36 -57.88
CA TRP A 26 42.53 33.42 -57.13
C TRP A 26 42.74 33.36 -55.60
N VAL A 27 43.53 32.38 -55.11
CA VAL A 27 43.74 32.16 -53.68
C VAL A 27 45.10 32.69 -53.28
N ARG A 28 45.10 33.62 -52.29
CA ARG A 28 46.29 34.16 -51.62
C ARG A 28 47.18 33.00 -51.14
N GLU A 29 48.45 33.02 -51.51
CA GLU A 29 49.47 32.14 -50.93
C GLU A 29 49.46 32.33 -49.41
N PHE A 30 48.90 31.36 -48.68
CA PHE A 30 49.03 31.29 -47.24
C PHE A 30 50.44 30.79 -46.94
N SER A 31 51.29 31.63 -46.35
CA SER A 31 52.54 31.19 -45.76
C SER A 31 52.21 30.20 -44.64
N THR A 32 52.56 28.93 -44.81
CA THR A 32 52.33 27.89 -43.81
C THR A 32 53.10 28.20 -42.53
N VAL A 33 52.58 27.75 -41.38
CA VAL A 33 53.18 28.01 -40.05
C VAL A 33 54.67 27.66 -40.02
N GLU A 34 55.08 26.59 -40.71
CA GLU A 34 56.50 26.20 -40.84
C GLU A 34 57.38 27.27 -41.52
N THR A 35 56.86 27.95 -42.54
CA THR A 35 57.61 29.01 -43.24
C THR A 35 57.75 30.27 -42.39
N LEU A 36 56.78 30.56 -41.52
CA LEU A 36 56.88 31.63 -40.52
C LEU A 36 57.84 31.26 -39.39
N MET A 37 57.80 30.01 -38.90
CA MET A 37 58.70 29.54 -37.84
C MET A 37 60.17 29.51 -38.27
N LYS A 38 60.46 29.16 -39.53
CA LYS A 38 61.84 29.20 -40.07
C LYS A 38 62.39 30.62 -40.19
N LYS A 39 61.55 31.59 -40.57
CA LYS A 39 61.94 33.03 -40.59
C LYS A 39 62.19 33.58 -39.19
N GLU A 40 61.45 33.10 -38.19
CA GLU A 40 61.61 33.54 -36.80
C GLU A 40 62.85 32.95 -36.10
N GLN A 41 63.25 31.73 -36.48
CA GLN A 41 64.48 31.11 -35.98
C GLN A 41 65.75 31.73 -36.58
N GLN A 42 65.72 32.21 -37.82
CA GLN A 42 66.87 32.88 -38.44
C GLN A 42 67.10 34.32 -37.96
N ASN A 43 66.09 34.97 -37.35
CA ASN A 43 66.15 36.36 -36.91
C ASN A 43 66.36 36.57 -35.39
N ARG A 44 66.63 35.52 -34.60
CA ARG A 44 66.95 35.71 -33.17
C ARG A 44 68.43 36.06 -32.94
N PRO A 45 68.76 37.24 -32.37
CA PRO A 45 70.11 37.54 -31.93
C PRO A 45 70.51 36.61 -30.76
N SER A 46 71.80 36.26 -30.68
CA SER A 46 72.33 35.31 -29.71
C SER A 46 72.08 35.74 -28.25
N GLU A 47 71.26 34.96 -27.52
CA GLU A 47 70.92 35.15 -26.08
C GLU A 47 72.13 35.16 -25.11
N LYS A 48 73.35 34.86 -25.58
CA LYS A 48 74.53 34.74 -24.70
C LYS A 48 75.06 36.07 -24.16
N LYS A 49 74.66 37.25 -24.68
CA LYS A 49 75.13 38.55 -24.17
C LYS A 49 74.17 39.27 -23.21
N GLN A 50 72.86 39.03 -23.27
CA GLN A 50 71.90 39.64 -22.32
C GLN A 50 71.86 38.93 -20.95
N LYS A 51 72.25 37.65 -20.88
CA LYS A 51 72.34 36.94 -19.59
C LYS A 51 73.45 37.50 -18.68
N THR A 52 74.52 38.09 -19.21
CA THR A 52 75.66 38.50 -18.39
C THR A 52 75.44 39.83 -17.64
N GLU A 53 74.58 40.72 -18.14
CA GLU A 53 74.29 41.99 -17.45
C GLU A 53 73.16 41.89 -16.43
N ILE A 54 72.15 41.03 -16.66
CA ILE A 54 71.05 40.81 -15.71
C ILE A 54 71.54 40.10 -14.42
N ILE A 55 72.64 39.34 -14.49
CA ILE A 55 73.21 38.63 -13.34
C ILE A 55 73.85 39.58 -12.30
N LYS A 56 74.24 40.82 -12.66
CA LYS A 56 74.89 41.73 -11.70
C LYS A 56 73.95 42.38 -10.68
N TYR A 57 72.64 42.41 -10.94
CA TYR A 57 71.66 43.05 -10.02
C TYR A 57 70.73 42.08 -9.29
N PHE A 58 70.69 40.80 -9.65
CA PHE A 58 70.07 39.78 -8.78
C PHE A 58 71.11 39.18 -7.84
N LYS A 59 71.52 39.96 -6.82
CA LYS A 59 72.01 39.35 -5.58
C LYS A 59 70.85 38.56 -4.99
N HIS A 60 70.82 37.24 -5.23
CA HIS A 60 69.97 36.35 -4.46
C HIS A 60 70.19 36.67 -2.97
N PRO A 61 69.15 37.02 -2.19
CA PRO A 61 69.31 37.00 -0.74
C PRO A 61 69.79 35.58 -0.41
N LYS A 62 70.96 35.46 0.23
CA LYS A 62 71.48 34.17 0.66
C LYS A 62 70.33 33.45 1.35
N ARG A 63 69.84 32.34 0.78
CA ARG A 63 68.87 31.47 1.45
C ARG A 63 69.48 31.18 2.81
N ARG A 64 68.97 31.82 3.87
CA ARG A 64 69.31 31.45 5.25
C ARG A 64 68.87 30.00 5.34
N LYS A 65 69.82 29.06 5.28
CA LYS A 65 69.55 27.66 5.62
C LYS A 65 69.01 27.72 7.05
N LEU A 66 67.71 27.45 7.24
CA LEU A 66 67.18 27.25 8.57
C LEU A 66 67.95 26.07 9.16
N LYS A 67 68.93 26.35 10.02
CA LYS A 67 69.65 25.34 10.78
C LYS A 67 68.74 24.95 11.94
N PHE A 68 67.78 24.07 11.69
CA PHE A 68 67.01 23.45 12.76
C PHE A 68 67.95 22.58 13.59
N SER A 69 68.05 22.84 14.89
CA SER A 69 68.76 21.93 15.80
C SER A 69 68.03 20.58 15.86
N ARG A 70 68.75 19.47 16.12
CA ARG A 70 68.14 18.14 16.26
C ARG A 70 66.93 18.15 17.22
N LYS A 71 66.98 18.96 18.30
CA LYS A 71 65.87 19.14 19.25
C LYS A 71 64.65 19.82 18.65
N GLN A 72 64.83 20.86 17.84
CA GLN A 72 63.71 21.55 17.17
C GLN A 72 63.08 20.69 16.07
N LEU A 73 63.87 19.85 15.39
CA LEU A 73 63.35 18.88 14.41
C LEU A 73 62.51 17.79 15.08
N LEU A 74 62.94 17.33 16.26
CA LEU A 74 62.23 16.35 17.08
C LEU A 74 60.90 16.92 17.63
N CYS A 75 60.89 18.20 18.06
CA CYS A 75 59.65 18.89 18.42
C CYS A 75 58.69 19.04 17.23
N LEU A 76 59.18 19.39 16.04
CA LEU A 76 58.32 19.48 14.85
C LEU A 76 57.71 18.14 14.47
N LEU A 77 58.46 17.03 14.60
CA LEU A 77 57.96 15.68 14.36
C LEU A 77 56.89 15.27 15.38
N LEU A 78 57.10 15.59 16.67
CA LEU A 78 56.09 15.35 17.71
C LEU A 78 54.82 16.18 17.46
N CYS A 79 54.95 17.46 17.11
CA CYS A 79 53.81 18.30 16.75
C CYS A 79 53.09 17.80 15.47
N ALA A 80 53.84 17.31 14.47
CA ALA A 80 53.25 16.71 13.29
C ALA A 80 52.50 15.41 13.62
N ALA A 81 53.06 14.57 14.50
CA ALA A 81 52.43 13.33 14.96
C ALA A 81 51.16 13.59 15.77
N THR A 82 51.14 14.61 16.64
CA THR A 82 49.94 14.98 17.40
C THR A 82 48.87 15.59 16.49
N LEU A 83 49.25 16.42 15.51
CA LEU A 83 48.31 16.95 14.51
C LEU A 83 47.74 15.85 13.61
N LEU A 84 48.56 14.88 13.19
CA LEU A 84 48.11 13.70 12.45
C LEU A 84 47.18 12.83 13.30
N GLY A 85 47.54 12.58 14.57
CA GLY A 85 46.69 11.83 15.50
C GLY A 85 45.34 12.52 15.71
N PHE A 86 45.33 13.84 15.89
CA PHE A 86 44.11 14.63 15.99
C PHE A 86 43.29 14.61 14.68
N PHE A 87 43.94 14.67 13.53
CA PHE A 87 43.29 14.58 12.23
C PHE A 87 42.66 13.21 11.99
N CYS A 88 43.38 12.11 12.27
CA CYS A 88 42.86 10.75 12.19
C CYS A 88 41.71 10.52 13.18
N TYR A 89 41.85 11.01 14.42
CA TYR A 89 40.78 10.95 15.42
C TYR A 89 39.53 11.68 14.93
N ARG A 90 39.69 12.89 14.38
CA ARG A 90 38.59 13.67 13.83
C ARG A 90 37.92 12.97 12.65
N GLN A 91 38.69 12.33 11.77
CA GLN A 91 38.17 11.61 10.62
C GLN A 91 37.37 10.36 11.02
N LEU A 92 37.85 9.62 12.03
CA LEU A 92 37.16 8.45 12.58
C LEU A 92 35.92 8.81 13.42
N ASN A 93 35.88 10.01 13.99
CA ASN A 93 34.78 10.51 14.82
C ASN A 93 33.72 11.32 14.02
N THR A 94 33.68 11.11 12.70
CA THR A 94 32.62 11.65 11.84
C THR A 94 31.35 10.79 11.94
N PHE A 95 30.18 11.39 11.72
CA PHE A 95 28.89 10.67 11.74
C PHE A 95 28.92 9.44 10.82
N SER A 96 29.38 9.60 9.59
CA SER A 96 29.42 8.52 8.59
C SER A 96 30.36 7.38 8.99
N ALA A 97 31.52 7.69 9.56
CA ALA A 97 32.47 6.70 10.06
C ALA A 97 31.89 5.92 11.25
N LEU A 98 31.29 6.62 12.22
CA LEU A 98 30.62 5.99 13.37
C LEU A 98 29.45 5.11 12.93
N TYR A 99 28.57 5.63 12.06
CA TYR A 99 27.43 4.88 11.55
C TYR A 99 27.85 3.62 10.78
N SER A 100 28.87 3.73 9.92
CA SER A 100 29.43 2.58 9.20
C SER A 100 30.03 1.53 10.15
N ARG A 101 30.74 1.99 11.19
CA ARG A 101 31.30 1.12 12.23
C ARG A 101 30.20 0.43 13.05
N ALA A 102 29.16 1.15 13.45
CA ALA A 102 28.01 0.58 14.14
C ALA A 102 27.34 -0.50 13.30
N LYS A 103 27.12 -0.23 12.00
CA LYS A 103 26.56 -1.20 11.05
C LYS A 103 27.42 -2.46 10.93
N LYS A 104 28.76 -2.30 10.91
CA LYS A 104 29.69 -3.43 10.89
C LYS A 104 29.59 -4.27 12.17
N GLN A 105 29.53 -3.65 13.33
CA GLN A 105 29.37 -4.36 14.61
C GLN A 105 28.02 -5.09 14.70
N TYR A 106 26.96 -4.46 14.22
CA TYR A 106 25.64 -5.09 14.12
C TYR A 106 25.67 -6.34 13.22
N ALA A 107 26.35 -6.26 12.07
CA ALA A 107 26.53 -7.41 11.18
C ALA A 107 27.37 -8.54 11.81
N GLN A 108 28.26 -8.19 12.74
CA GLN A 108 29.06 -9.13 13.53
C GLN A 108 28.32 -9.66 14.77
N GLN A 109 27.03 -9.35 14.95
CA GLN A 109 26.20 -9.72 16.11
C GLN A 109 26.66 -9.13 17.45
N ASN A 110 27.58 -8.16 17.43
CA ASN A 110 28.02 -7.43 18.61
C ASN A 110 27.04 -6.28 18.89
N TYR A 111 25.83 -6.62 19.36
CA TYR A 111 24.71 -5.68 19.45
C TYR A 111 24.91 -4.56 20.48
N GLU A 112 25.50 -4.86 21.64
CA GLU A 112 25.80 -3.87 22.67
C GLU A 112 26.80 -2.80 22.17
N GLU A 113 27.87 -3.24 21.50
CA GLU A 113 28.86 -2.33 20.92
C GLU A 113 28.28 -1.57 19.72
N ALA A 114 27.43 -2.21 18.92
CA ALA A 114 26.70 -1.55 17.84
C ALA A 114 25.79 -0.43 18.38
N GLN A 115 25.05 -0.70 19.46
CA GLN A 115 24.22 0.29 20.15
C GLN A 115 25.06 1.48 20.63
N ARG A 116 26.14 1.23 21.38
CA ARG A 116 27.00 2.30 21.91
C ARG A 116 27.59 3.18 20.81
N ILE A 117 28.05 2.59 19.70
CA ILE A 117 28.59 3.36 18.57
C ILE A 117 27.47 4.11 17.84
N ALA A 118 26.27 3.53 17.73
CA ALA A 118 25.12 4.20 17.11
C ALA A 118 24.67 5.42 17.94
N GLU A 119 24.67 5.33 19.27
CA GLU A 119 24.42 6.46 20.18
C GLU A 119 25.46 7.57 19.95
N ASN A 120 26.75 7.25 19.91
CA ASN A 120 27.80 8.22 19.59
C ASN A 120 27.62 8.87 18.20
N ALA A 121 27.09 8.13 17.22
CA ALA A 121 26.76 8.70 15.92
C ALA A 121 25.58 9.67 16.04
N LEU A 122 24.55 9.31 16.80
CA LEU A 122 23.37 10.15 17.02
C LEU A 122 23.67 11.42 17.81
N ASP A 123 24.68 11.44 18.69
CA ASP A 123 25.18 12.68 19.30
C ASP A 123 25.63 13.72 18.27
N LYS A 124 26.08 13.28 17.09
CA LYS A 124 26.45 14.16 15.97
C LYS A 124 25.25 14.53 15.10
N ASN A 125 24.29 13.61 14.92
CA ASN A 125 23.09 13.84 14.11
C ASN A 125 21.86 13.12 14.70
N PRO A 126 21.16 13.74 15.67
CA PRO A 126 20.11 13.07 16.43
C PRO A 126 18.88 12.68 15.61
N LYS A 127 18.59 13.41 14.52
CA LYS A 127 17.40 13.23 13.69
C LYS A 127 17.59 12.22 12.55
N ASN A 128 18.76 11.59 12.44
CA ASN A 128 19.02 10.66 11.35
C ASN A 128 18.20 9.38 11.52
N GLU A 129 17.24 9.16 10.63
CA GLU A 129 16.33 8.00 10.67
C GLU A 129 17.07 6.66 10.59
N ALA A 130 18.07 6.54 9.72
CA ALA A 130 18.78 5.29 9.51
C ALA A 130 19.61 4.88 10.73
N ALA A 131 20.24 5.86 11.39
CA ALA A 131 20.96 5.63 12.65
C ALA A 131 20.02 5.28 13.81
N ASN A 132 18.88 5.97 13.95
CA ASN A 132 17.88 5.64 14.97
C ASN A 132 17.26 4.26 14.74
N LEU A 133 17.01 3.88 13.49
CA LEU A 133 16.53 2.54 13.14
C LEU A 133 17.56 1.46 13.48
N LEU A 134 18.85 1.71 13.19
CA LEU A 134 19.93 0.79 13.56
C LEU A 134 20.06 0.66 15.08
N LEU A 135 19.95 1.77 15.82
CA LEU A 135 19.97 1.78 17.28
C LEU A 135 18.83 0.93 17.84
N ALA A 136 17.58 1.18 17.41
CA ALA A 136 16.42 0.43 17.84
C ALA A 136 16.51 -1.07 17.51
N LYS A 137 17.03 -1.43 16.34
CA LYS A 137 17.29 -2.83 15.98
C LYS A 137 18.36 -3.47 16.86
N SER A 138 19.41 -2.72 17.20
CA SER A 138 20.46 -3.21 18.10
C SER A 138 19.89 -3.45 19.50
N MET A 139 19.08 -2.52 20.02
CA MET A 139 18.36 -2.64 21.30
C MET A 139 17.41 -3.84 21.31
N GLU A 140 16.61 -4.06 20.24
CA GLU A 140 15.75 -5.25 20.11
C GLU A 140 16.55 -6.54 20.26
N LYS A 141 17.71 -6.62 19.58
CA LYS A 141 18.57 -7.82 19.60
C LYS A 141 19.27 -8.03 20.94
N SER A 142 19.57 -6.95 21.66
CA SER A 142 20.04 -7.00 23.05
C SER A 142 18.92 -7.32 24.06
N GLY A 143 17.65 -7.39 23.62
CA GLY A 143 16.49 -7.71 24.47
C GLY A 143 15.76 -6.51 25.05
N ASP A 144 16.26 -5.29 24.84
CA ASP A 144 15.64 -4.05 25.34
C ASP A 144 14.64 -3.45 24.33
N LYS A 145 13.53 -4.15 24.16
CA LYS A 145 12.44 -3.74 23.25
C LYS A 145 11.77 -2.43 23.67
N ARG A 146 11.73 -2.15 24.98
CA ARG A 146 11.09 -0.94 25.52
C ARG A 146 11.88 0.31 25.15
N SER A 147 13.20 0.30 25.30
CA SER A 147 14.05 1.40 24.86
C SER A 147 13.99 1.58 23.34
N ALA A 148 13.97 0.48 22.58
CA ALA A 148 13.80 0.54 21.12
C ALA A 148 12.49 1.26 20.71
N LEU A 149 11.38 0.96 21.38
CA LEU A 149 10.10 1.66 21.16
C LEU A 149 10.19 3.15 21.53
N LEU A 150 10.86 3.50 22.63
CA LEU A 150 11.02 4.90 23.05
C LEU A 150 11.85 5.72 22.05
N VAL A 151 12.89 5.14 21.47
CA VAL A 151 13.72 5.80 20.44
C VAL A 151 12.91 6.08 19.17
N LEU A 152 12.05 5.14 18.75
CA LEU A 152 11.30 5.28 17.50
C LEU A 152 10.01 6.10 17.64
N ARG A 153 9.41 6.17 18.84
CA ARG A 153 8.13 6.86 19.09
C ARG A 153 8.07 8.31 18.59
N PRO A 154 9.09 9.18 18.77
CA PRO A 154 9.05 10.56 18.29
C PRO A 154 8.90 10.68 16.77
N PHE A 155 9.48 9.75 16.01
CA PHE A 155 9.41 9.75 14.54
C PHE A 155 7.99 9.47 14.04
N ILE A 156 7.27 8.58 14.73
CA ILE A 156 5.87 8.26 14.44
C ILE A 156 4.98 9.44 14.83
N GLN A 157 5.18 10.02 16.02
CA GLN A 157 4.37 11.14 16.52
C GLN A 157 4.50 12.40 15.65
N ASN A 158 5.71 12.71 15.20
CA ASN A 158 5.97 13.87 14.35
C ASN A 158 5.63 13.61 12.87
N LYS A 159 5.19 12.40 12.51
CA LYS A 159 4.93 11.96 11.13
C LYS A 159 6.13 12.18 10.19
N THR A 160 7.35 12.18 10.72
CA THR A 160 8.58 12.33 9.94
C THR A 160 9.16 10.99 9.53
N ALA A 161 8.65 9.88 10.06
CA ALA A 161 9.17 8.53 9.82
C ALA A 161 8.93 8.06 8.37
N GLY A 162 9.97 7.53 7.72
CA GLY A 162 9.82 6.66 6.56
C GLY A 162 9.23 5.28 6.90
N THR A 163 8.88 4.51 5.86
CA THR A 163 8.27 3.17 5.97
C THR A 163 9.08 2.19 6.82
N GLY A 164 10.42 2.28 6.79
CA GLY A 164 11.32 1.41 7.55
C GLY A 164 11.17 1.53 9.07
N ILE A 165 10.96 2.75 9.59
CA ILE A 165 10.74 2.98 11.02
C ILE A 165 9.37 2.46 11.43
N TYR A 166 8.32 2.72 10.64
CA TYR A 166 6.98 2.19 10.92
C TYR A 166 6.98 0.67 11.01
N LYS A 167 7.62 -0.02 10.06
CA LYS A 167 7.68 -1.48 10.04
C LYS A 167 8.34 -2.04 11.29
N GLU A 168 9.47 -1.46 11.71
CA GLU A 168 10.16 -1.90 12.93
C GLU A 168 9.35 -1.59 14.19
N TYR A 169 8.78 -0.38 14.28
CA TYR A 169 7.97 0.04 15.41
C TYR A 169 6.72 -0.83 15.59
N VAL A 170 5.99 -1.09 14.51
CA VAL A 170 4.80 -1.96 14.51
C VAL A 170 5.16 -3.40 14.88
N LYS A 171 6.28 -3.92 14.35
CA LYS A 171 6.80 -5.24 14.72
C LYS A 171 7.08 -5.32 16.22
N LEU A 172 7.77 -4.34 16.79
CA LEU A 172 8.06 -4.29 18.23
C LEU A 172 6.79 -4.19 19.08
N LEU A 173 5.83 -3.32 18.70
CA LEU A 173 4.54 -3.21 19.40
C LEU A 173 3.76 -4.53 19.38
N THR A 174 3.78 -5.23 18.25
CA THR A 174 3.12 -6.53 18.09
C THR A 174 3.76 -7.58 19.01
N GLN A 175 5.09 -7.61 19.11
CA GLN A 175 5.81 -8.50 20.03
C GLN A 175 5.50 -8.21 21.51
N GLU A 176 5.25 -6.95 21.87
CA GLU A 176 4.83 -6.55 23.22
C GLU A 176 3.32 -6.74 23.48
N GLY A 177 2.57 -7.28 22.51
CA GLY A 177 1.12 -7.49 22.62
C GLY A 177 0.27 -6.22 22.52
N LYS A 178 0.85 -5.09 22.12
CA LYS A 178 0.18 -3.78 22.01
C LYS A 178 -0.55 -3.60 20.67
N THR A 179 -1.36 -4.59 20.31
CA THR A 179 -2.04 -4.67 19.00
C THR A 179 -3.02 -3.52 18.74
N ASN A 180 -3.64 -2.98 19.80
CA ASN A 180 -4.51 -1.81 19.70
C ASN A 180 -3.76 -0.54 19.27
N GLU A 181 -2.52 -0.34 19.77
CA GLU A 181 -1.69 0.80 19.35
C GLU A 181 -1.31 0.66 17.88
N VAL A 182 -0.96 -0.56 17.44
CA VAL A 182 -0.66 -0.87 16.02
C VAL A 182 -1.83 -0.49 15.12
N ARG A 183 -3.05 -0.94 15.46
CA ARG A 183 -4.27 -0.61 14.71
C ARG A 183 -4.45 0.91 14.56
N LEU A 184 -4.32 1.66 15.66
CA LEU A 184 -4.52 3.11 15.66
C LEU A 184 -3.48 3.83 14.80
N ILE A 185 -2.20 3.43 14.90
CA ILE A 185 -1.11 4.02 14.14
C ILE A 185 -1.33 3.80 12.64
N LEU A 186 -1.56 2.54 12.22
CA LEU A 186 -1.71 2.19 10.82
C LEU A 186 -2.98 2.78 10.19
N LYS A 187 -4.07 2.90 10.96
CA LYS A 187 -5.30 3.56 10.51
C LYS A 187 -5.08 5.04 10.15
N SER A 188 -4.17 5.71 10.84
CA SER A 188 -3.84 7.13 10.62
C SER A 188 -2.65 7.37 9.68
N ALA A 189 -1.93 6.30 9.29
CA ALA A 189 -0.74 6.37 8.47
C ALA A 189 -1.08 6.54 6.98
N ASP A 190 -0.12 7.05 6.21
CA ASP A 190 -0.26 7.19 4.77
C ASP A 190 -0.32 5.83 4.05
N ARG A 191 -0.88 5.82 2.85
CA ARG A 191 -1.09 4.59 2.05
C ARG A 191 0.20 3.80 1.83
N GLU A 192 1.33 4.47 1.65
CA GLU A 192 2.63 3.79 1.46
C GLU A 192 3.02 2.97 2.70
N VAL A 193 2.82 3.55 3.89
CA VAL A 193 3.08 2.87 5.17
C VAL A 193 2.08 1.74 5.40
N GLN A 194 0.80 1.96 5.09
CA GLN A 194 -0.23 0.93 5.18
C GLN A 194 0.11 -0.27 4.30
N ASN A 195 0.52 -0.04 3.05
CA ASN A 195 0.94 -1.09 2.13
C ASN A 195 2.20 -1.81 2.64
N ALA A 196 3.20 -1.07 3.14
CA ALA A 196 4.42 -1.65 3.68
C ALA A 196 4.20 -2.52 4.94
N CYS A 197 3.12 -2.24 5.68
CA CYS A 197 2.72 -2.92 6.92
C CYS A 197 1.42 -3.72 6.76
N ALA A 198 1.03 -4.10 5.55
CA ALA A 198 -0.27 -4.72 5.27
C ALA A 198 -0.52 -6.01 6.07
N GLU A 199 0.54 -6.78 6.38
CA GLU A 199 0.46 -7.98 7.23
C GLU A 199 -0.02 -7.70 8.66
N TYR A 200 0.08 -6.45 9.13
CA TYR A 200 -0.38 -6.02 10.45
C TYR A 200 -1.76 -5.35 10.41
N ILE A 201 -2.38 -5.24 9.24
CA ILE A 201 -3.70 -4.63 9.08
C ILE A 201 -4.73 -5.76 9.04
N CYS A 202 -5.70 -5.70 9.93
CA CYS A 202 -6.86 -6.57 9.89
C CYS A 202 -8.03 -5.79 9.31
N GLU A 203 -8.44 -6.14 8.09
CA GLU A 203 -9.58 -5.49 7.45
C GLU A 203 -10.88 -5.82 8.18
N THR A 204 -11.79 -4.85 8.18
CA THR A 204 -13.11 -5.01 8.78
C THR A 204 -13.94 -6.01 7.97
N PRO A 205 -14.56 -7.02 8.60
CA PRO A 205 -15.39 -7.98 7.88
C PRO A 205 -16.50 -7.31 7.08
N VAL A 206 -16.80 -7.87 5.91
CA VAL A 206 -17.94 -7.49 5.07
C VAL A 206 -19.04 -8.54 5.19
N SER A 207 -20.28 -8.08 5.13
CA SER A 207 -21.49 -8.89 5.26
C SER A 207 -22.26 -8.92 3.94
N ASN A 208 -22.65 -10.11 3.49
CA ASN A 208 -23.47 -10.29 2.30
C ASN A 208 -24.64 -11.25 2.64
N PRO A 209 -25.92 -10.88 2.44
CA PRO A 209 -26.40 -9.65 1.79
C PRO A 209 -26.16 -8.39 2.63
N ALA A 210 -26.31 -7.23 1.99
CA ALA A 210 -26.29 -5.92 2.65
C ALA A 210 -27.36 -5.85 3.77
N PRO A 211 -27.18 -5.02 4.81
CA PRO A 211 -28.20 -4.85 5.83
C PRO A 211 -29.48 -4.26 5.22
N GLY A 212 -30.65 -4.71 5.68
CA GLY A 212 -31.93 -4.26 5.14
C GLY A 212 -33.12 -5.13 5.52
N THR A 213 -34.25 -4.84 4.87
CA THR A 213 -35.49 -5.59 5.03
C THR A 213 -35.67 -6.56 3.86
N TYR A 214 -35.99 -7.81 4.17
CA TYR A 214 -36.19 -8.88 3.19
C TYR A 214 -37.53 -9.57 3.40
N THR A 215 -38.15 -10.00 2.29
CA THR A 215 -39.43 -10.72 2.30
C THR A 215 -39.28 -12.24 2.24
N THR A 216 -38.03 -12.71 2.17
CA THR A 216 -37.64 -14.11 2.16
C THR A 216 -36.48 -14.32 3.15
N THR A 217 -36.33 -15.55 3.64
CA THR A 217 -35.17 -15.94 4.46
C THR A 217 -33.87 -15.66 3.73
N GLN A 218 -32.87 -15.16 4.44
CA GLN A 218 -31.57 -14.82 3.86
C GLN A 218 -30.48 -15.74 4.38
N THR A 219 -29.46 -15.97 3.56
CA THR A 219 -28.23 -16.64 3.99
C THR A 219 -27.14 -15.59 4.10
N LEU A 220 -26.79 -15.23 5.32
CA LEU A 220 -25.76 -14.25 5.65
C LEU A 220 -24.38 -14.87 5.64
N LYS A 221 -23.50 -14.32 4.81
CA LYS A 221 -22.09 -14.63 4.73
C LYS A 221 -21.25 -13.48 5.26
N LEU A 222 -20.22 -13.82 6.02
CA LEU A 222 -19.19 -12.89 6.47
C LEU A 222 -17.87 -13.24 5.78
N GLU A 223 -17.21 -12.22 5.23
CA GLU A 223 -15.93 -12.36 4.54
C GLU A 223 -14.96 -11.27 5.00
N GLY A 224 -13.66 -11.53 4.94
CA GLY A 224 -12.62 -10.58 5.32
C GLY A 224 -11.24 -11.21 5.33
N ASN A 225 -10.21 -10.40 5.17
CA ASN A 225 -8.81 -10.86 5.24
C ASN A 225 -8.38 -11.04 6.71
N CYS A 226 -9.03 -11.99 7.39
CA CYS A 226 -8.90 -12.27 8.81
C CYS A 226 -8.67 -13.77 9.01
N GLN A 227 -7.93 -14.14 10.06
CA GLN A 227 -7.80 -15.55 10.45
C GLN A 227 -9.10 -16.05 11.09
N LYS A 228 -9.75 -15.22 11.91
CA LYS A 228 -11.02 -15.53 12.58
C LYS A 228 -11.93 -14.31 12.56
N ILE A 229 -13.23 -14.54 12.44
CA ILE A 229 -14.27 -13.51 12.59
C ILE A 229 -15.13 -13.90 13.79
N TYR A 230 -15.27 -12.99 14.75
CA TYR A 230 -16.12 -13.16 15.94
C TYR A 230 -17.36 -12.30 15.80
N TYR A 231 -18.52 -12.83 16.16
CA TYR A 231 -19.79 -12.14 15.94
C TYR A 231 -20.85 -12.40 17.01
N THR A 232 -21.86 -11.53 17.01
CA THR A 232 -23.09 -11.58 17.80
C THR A 232 -24.27 -11.24 16.88
N LEU A 233 -25.47 -11.71 17.21
CA LEU A 233 -26.70 -11.54 16.42
C LEU A 233 -27.81 -10.76 17.15
N ASP A 234 -27.52 -10.39 18.40
CA ASP A 234 -28.42 -9.69 19.33
C ASP A 234 -28.03 -8.22 19.54
N GLY A 235 -27.09 -7.70 18.75
CA GLY A 235 -26.59 -6.33 18.86
C GLY A 235 -25.58 -6.09 19.99
N SER A 236 -25.22 -7.11 20.79
CA SER A 236 -24.18 -6.98 21.81
C SER A 236 -22.79 -6.83 21.19
N THR A 237 -21.85 -6.16 21.86
CA THR A 237 -20.48 -5.98 21.32
C THR A 237 -19.72 -7.30 21.36
N PRO A 238 -19.23 -7.81 20.21
CA PRO A 238 -18.51 -9.08 20.16
C PRO A 238 -17.15 -8.97 20.88
N THR A 239 -16.73 -10.07 21.49
CA THR A 239 -15.40 -10.25 22.10
C THR A 239 -14.75 -11.52 21.56
N ARG A 240 -13.50 -11.81 21.92
CA ARG A 240 -12.84 -13.09 21.57
C ARG A 240 -13.49 -14.33 22.19
N LYS A 241 -14.46 -14.15 23.09
CA LYS A 241 -15.29 -15.24 23.65
C LYS A 241 -16.62 -15.41 22.90
N SER A 242 -16.94 -14.51 21.97
CA SER A 242 -18.14 -14.61 21.12
C SER A 242 -18.01 -15.75 20.11
N LYS A 243 -19.10 -16.06 19.42
CA LYS A 243 -19.12 -17.13 18.41
C LYS A 243 -18.15 -16.81 17.27
N VAL A 244 -17.39 -17.81 16.85
CA VAL A 244 -16.53 -17.74 15.66
C VAL A 244 -17.37 -18.09 14.44
N TYR A 245 -17.29 -17.26 13.40
CA TYR A 245 -17.95 -17.53 12.13
C TYR A 245 -17.17 -18.61 11.37
N THR A 246 -17.82 -19.75 11.14
CA THR A 246 -17.28 -20.91 10.41
C THR A 246 -18.13 -21.31 9.21
N GLU A 247 -19.41 -20.94 9.22
CA GLU A 247 -20.38 -21.28 8.18
C GLU A 247 -21.42 -20.16 8.01
N PRO A 248 -22.07 -20.07 6.84
CA PRO A 248 -23.12 -19.07 6.60
C PRO A 248 -24.27 -19.16 7.60
N ILE A 249 -24.81 -18.00 7.98
CA ILE A 249 -25.87 -17.87 8.98
C ILE A 249 -27.22 -17.73 8.30
N ILE A 250 -28.18 -18.61 8.61
CA ILE A 250 -29.54 -18.50 8.08
C ILE A 250 -30.33 -17.48 8.92
N LEU A 251 -30.74 -16.38 8.29
CA LEU A 251 -31.62 -15.36 8.86
C LEU A 251 -33.08 -15.73 8.63
N ARG A 252 -33.80 -15.97 9.73
CA ARG A 252 -35.24 -16.28 9.76
C ARG A 252 -36.05 -15.03 10.08
N GLU A 253 -37.37 -15.17 10.02
CA GLU A 253 -38.32 -14.11 10.37
C GLU A 253 -37.97 -13.41 11.68
N GLY A 254 -38.07 -12.08 11.69
CA GLY A 254 -37.75 -11.24 12.83
C GLY A 254 -36.61 -10.26 12.55
N THR A 255 -36.09 -9.66 13.61
CA THR A 255 -34.97 -8.70 13.55
C THR A 255 -33.71 -9.35 14.07
N THR A 256 -32.62 -9.26 13.29
CA THR A 256 -31.28 -9.70 13.67
C THR A 256 -30.33 -8.50 13.65
N GLU A 257 -29.63 -8.27 14.76
CA GLU A 257 -28.63 -7.22 14.89
C GLU A 257 -27.24 -7.84 14.93
N LEU A 258 -26.61 -7.93 13.77
CA LEU A 258 -25.29 -8.49 13.60
C LEU A 258 -24.23 -7.45 13.99
N LYS A 259 -23.34 -7.83 14.92
CA LYS A 259 -22.05 -7.16 15.10
C LYS A 259 -20.92 -8.16 14.93
N ALA A 260 -19.84 -7.76 14.25
CA ALA A 260 -18.71 -8.65 14.02
C ALA A 260 -17.38 -7.90 13.94
N PHE A 261 -16.28 -8.57 14.29
CA PHE A 261 -14.92 -8.10 14.04
C PHE A 261 -14.00 -9.26 13.66
N GLY A 262 -12.95 -8.93 12.92
CA GLY A 262 -11.92 -9.86 12.49
C GLY A 262 -10.70 -9.82 13.39
N VAL A 263 -9.95 -10.93 13.42
CA VAL A 263 -8.62 -11.03 14.02
C VAL A 263 -7.69 -11.68 13.01
N ASN A 264 -6.54 -11.05 12.72
CA ASN A 264 -5.52 -11.58 11.81
C ASN A 264 -4.53 -12.53 12.52
N ASP A 265 -3.58 -13.08 11.78
CA ASP A 265 -2.53 -13.98 12.29
C ASP A 265 -1.59 -13.30 13.31
N LYS A 266 -1.45 -11.97 13.26
CA LYS A 266 -0.71 -11.15 14.23
C LYS A 266 -1.51 -10.80 15.48
N ASN A 267 -2.69 -11.38 15.68
CA ASN A 267 -3.62 -11.07 16.76
C ASN A 267 -4.15 -9.63 16.77
N ILE A 268 -4.06 -8.91 15.65
CA ILE A 268 -4.59 -7.55 15.52
C ILE A 268 -6.07 -7.64 15.13
N GLU A 269 -6.88 -6.82 15.80
CA GLU A 269 -8.33 -6.80 15.63
C GLU A 269 -8.72 -5.76 14.58
N SER A 270 -9.75 -6.03 13.79
CA SER A 270 -10.36 -5.01 12.92
C SER A 270 -11.22 -4.03 13.72
N ASP A 271 -11.84 -3.06 13.03
CA ASP A 271 -12.99 -2.36 13.59
C ASP A 271 -14.21 -3.30 13.64
N VAL A 272 -15.18 -2.97 14.50
CA VAL A 272 -16.44 -3.73 14.63
C VAL A 272 -17.44 -3.23 13.58
N ILE A 273 -18.00 -4.12 12.77
CA ILE A 273 -19.19 -3.81 11.97
C ILE A 273 -20.46 -3.92 12.80
N SER A 274 -21.46 -3.11 12.43
CA SER A 274 -22.83 -3.19 12.94
C SER A 274 -23.80 -3.22 11.76
N ARG A 275 -24.70 -4.20 11.73
CA ARG A 275 -25.62 -4.49 10.62
C ARG A 275 -26.97 -4.91 11.17
N LYS A 276 -28.05 -4.39 10.60
CA LYS A 276 -29.43 -4.73 10.98
C LYS A 276 -30.14 -5.41 9.82
N TYR A 277 -30.74 -6.56 10.10
CA TYR A 277 -31.53 -7.33 9.15
C TYR A 277 -32.94 -7.51 9.70
N VAL A 278 -33.94 -7.28 8.86
CA VAL A 278 -35.35 -7.49 9.20
C VAL A 278 -35.95 -8.43 8.17
N ILE A 279 -36.37 -9.61 8.59
CA ILE A 279 -37.01 -10.59 7.71
C ILE A 279 -38.52 -10.57 8.00
N VAL A 280 -39.31 -10.19 6.98
CA VAL A 280 -40.78 -10.11 7.05
C VAL A 280 -41.37 -11.07 6.04
N LEU A 281 -41.81 -12.25 6.50
CA LEU A 281 -42.36 -13.26 5.60
C LEU A 281 -43.84 -12.97 5.32
N ASN A 282 -44.18 -12.73 4.06
CA ASN A 282 -45.55 -12.45 3.65
C ASN A 282 -46.37 -13.73 3.50
N ALA A 283 -47.63 -13.67 3.95
CA ALA A 283 -48.63 -14.70 3.69
C ALA A 283 -49.17 -14.62 2.25
N PRO A 284 -49.48 -15.75 1.60
CA PRO A 284 -50.17 -15.74 0.32
C PRO A 284 -51.57 -15.13 0.46
N LYS A 285 -52.07 -14.55 -0.64
CA LYS A 285 -53.47 -14.08 -0.70
C LYS A 285 -54.42 -15.26 -0.56
N ALA A 286 -55.65 -15.01 -0.11
CA ALA A 286 -56.67 -16.06 0.02
C ALA A 286 -56.90 -16.79 -1.33
N PRO A 287 -57.11 -18.13 -1.31
CA PRO A 287 -57.34 -18.89 -2.53
C PRO A 287 -58.61 -18.43 -3.23
N LYS A 288 -58.56 -18.38 -4.56
CA LYS A 288 -59.75 -18.17 -5.40
C LYS A 288 -60.30 -19.53 -5.81
N VAL A 289 -61.55 -19.79 -5.44
CA VAL A 289 -62.26 -21.04 -5.74
C VAL A 289 -63.38 -20.77 -6.73
N THR A 290 -63.51 -21.61 -7.74
CA THR A 290 -64.62 -21.59 -8.71
C THR A 290 -65.23 -22.99 -8.85
N PRO A 291 -66.56 -23.11 -9.03
CA PRO A 291 -67.54 -22.04 -9.09
C PRO A 291 -67.82 -21.44 -7.69
N LYS A 292 -68.56 -20.33 -7.61
CA LYS A 292 -68.90 -19.68 -6.33
C LYS A 292 -69.87 -20.56 -5.53
N SER A 293 -70.02 -20.29 -4.23
CA SER A 293 -71.05 -20.97 -3.42
C SER A 293 -72.43 -20.92 -4.07
N GLY A 294 -73.21 -21.98 -3.91
CA GLY A 294 -74.59 -22.04 -4.42
C GLY A 294 -75.09 -23.47 -4.67
N ASP A 295 -76.26 -23.52 -5.27
CA ASP A 295 -76.98 -24.76 -5.60
C ASP A 295 -76.67 -25.19 -7.04
N TYR A 296 -76.40 -26.48 -7.20
CA TYR A 296 -76.03 -27.11 -8.46
C TYR A 296 -76.94 -28.31 -8.73
N ASN A 297 -77.38 -28.46 -9.98
CA ASN A 297 -78.25 -29.55 -10.42
C ASN A 297 -77.58 -30.47 -11.46
N LYS A 298 -76.27 -30.31 -11.67
CA LYS A 298 -75.46 -31.06 -12.62
C LYS A 298 -74.07 -31.27 -12.05
N LYS A 299 -73.41 -32.35 -12.48
CA LYS A 299 -72.04 -32.66 -12.09
C LYS A 299 -71.12 -31.49 -12.44
N THR A 300 -70.53 -30.87 -11.42
CA THR A 300 -69.66 -29.69 -11.56
C THR A 300 -68.31 -29.94 -10.90
N GLU A 301 -67.24 -29.43 -11.50
CA GLU A 301 -65.90 -29.50 -10.93
C GLU A 301 -65.54 -28.19 -10.22
N ILE A 302 -64.94 -28.31 -9.05
CA ILE A 302 -64.40 -27.21 -8.26
C ILE A 302 -62.92 -27.05 -8.61
N LYS A 303 -62.55 -25.84 -9.03
CA LYS A 303 -61.19 -25.44 -9.39
C LYS A 303 -60.66 -24.43 -8.38
N ILE A 304 -59.47 -24.71 -7.85
CA ILE A 304 -58.76 -23.81 -6.94
C ILE A 304 -57.60 -23.18 -7.71
N THR A 305 -57.53 -21.84 -7.70
CA THR A 305 -56.40 -21.10 -8.28
C THR A 305 -55.24 -21.08 -7.29
N VAL A 306 -54.15 -21.78 -7.62
CA VAL A 306 -52.94 -21.87 -6.79
C VAL A 306 -51.84 -21.00 -7.42
N PRO A 307 -51.40 -19.92 -6.77
CA PRO A 307 -50.26 -19.13 -7.24
C PRO A 307 -48.95 -19.93 -7.23
N ASP A 308 -48.00 -19.55 -8.07
CA ASP A 308 -46.67 -20.17 -8.11
C ASP A 308 -45.99 -20.14 -6.73
N GLY A 309 -45.36 -21.26 -6.36
CA GLY A 309 -44.68 -21.42 -5.06
C GLY A 309 -45.61 -21.60 -3.86
N CYS A 310 -46.92 -21.81 -4.09
CA CYS A 310 -47.89 -22.17 -3.06
C CYS A 310 -48.40 -23.61 -3.25
N LYS A 311 -48.81 -24.25 -2.16
CA LYS A 311 -49.61 -25.48 -2.16
C LYS A 311 -50.98 -25.19 -1.58
N ALA A 312 -52.03 -25.71 -2.21
CA ALA A 312 -53.38 -25.62 -1.69
C ALA A 312 -53.73 -26.87 -0.89
N TYR A 313 -54.21 -26.68 0.33
CA TYR A 313 -54.76 -27.74 1.18
C TYR A 313 -56.24 -27.49 1.37
N TYR A 314 -57.04 -28.53 1.25
CA TYR A 314 -58.48 -28.44 1.39
C TYR A 314 -59.06 -29.59 2.21
N ALA A 315 -60.20 -29.30 2.82
CA ALA A 315 -61.01 -30.26 3.54
C ALA A 315 -62.49 -29.89 3.35
N PHE A 316 -63.35 -30.92 3.32
CA PHE A 316 -64.79 -30.72 3.38
C PHE A 316 -65.23 -30.79 4.84
N ASP A 317 -66.13 -29.89 5.22
CA ASP A 317 -66.85 -29.86 6.50
C ASP A 317 -65.94 -29.77 7.74
N SER A 318 -64.66 -29.43 7.54
CA SER A 318 -63.63 -29.30 8.57
C SER A 318 -62.60 -28.23 8.19
N GLU A 319 -61.87 -27.70 9.17
CA GLU A 319 -60.79 -26.73 8.91
C GLU A 319 -59.57 -27.45 8.33
N PRO A 320 -59.03 -27.00 7.18
CA PRO A 320 -57.87 -27.62 6.57
C PRO A 320 -56.60 -27.22 7.32
N ASP A 321 -55.67 -28.15 7.42
CA ASP A 321 -54.33 -28.02 7.97
C ASP A 321 -53.26 -28.54 7.01
N LEU A 322 -52.01 -28.62 7.46
CA LEU A 322 -50.88 -29.11 6.65
C LEU A 322 -50.93 -30.62 6.37
N ASN A 323 -51.81 -31.36 7.05
CA ASN A 323 -52.01 -32.79 6.86
C ASN A 323 -53.25 -33.09 6.00
N SER A 324 -54.03 -32.06 5.65
CA SER A 324 -55.22 -32.17 4.84
C SER A 324 -54.90 -32.50 3.38
N THR A 325 -55.94 -32.72 2.58
CA THR A 325 -55.76 -33.17 1.19
C THR A 325 -55.14 -32.06 0.36
N VAL A 326 -54.07 -32.38 -0.37
CA VAL A 326 -53.41 -31.45 -1.30
C VAL A 326 -54.22 -31.38 -2.59
N TYR A 327 -54.51 -30.18 -3.05
CA TYR A 327 -55.16 -29.96 -4.34
C TYR A 327 -54.15 -30.11 -5.48
N GLU A 328 -54.29 -31.18 -6.27
CA GLU A 328 -53.47 -31.45 -7.46
C GLU A 328 -54.25 -31.31 -8.77
N GLN A 329 -55.56 -31.51 -8.73
CA GLN A 329 -56.46 -31.48 -9.89
C GLN A 329 -57.88 -31.03 -9.48
N PRO A 330 -58.74 -30.63 -10.44
CA PRO A 330 -60.12 -30.25 -10.16
C PRO A 330 -60.87 -31.29 -9.33
N ILE A 331 -61.61 -30.83 -8.32
CA ILE A 331 -62.36 -31.69 -7.39
C ILE A 331 -63.78 -31.87 -7.93
N SER A 332 -64.25 -33.11 -8.06
CA SER A 332 -65.67 -33.35 -8.37
C SER A 332 -66.52 -32.95 -7.16
N MET A 333 -67.53 -32.09 -7.35
CA MET A 333 -68.42 -31.64 -6.29
C MET A 333 -69.19 -32.84 -5.69
N PRO A 334 -69.13 -33.07 -4.36
CA PRO A 334 -69.86 -34.15 -3.70
C PRO A 334 -71.38 -33.87 -3.67
N VAL A 335 -72.20 -34.93 -3.62
CA VAL A 335 -73.67 -34.84 -3.58
C VAL A 335 -74.14 -34.47 -2.18
N GLY A 336 -75.13 -33.59 -2.10
CA GLY A 336 -75.64 -33.05 -0.84
C GLY A 336 -75.01 -31.72 -0.47
N TYR A 337 -75.19 -31.31 0.78
CA TYR A 337 -74.62 -30.08 1.33
C TYR A 337 -73.20 -30.34 1.85
N HIS A 338 -72.23 -29.61 1.33
CA HIS A 338 -70.84 -29.67 1.77
C HIS A 338 -70.20 -28.28 1.79
N ARG A 339 -69.42 -28.02 2.83
CA ARG A 339 -68.62 -26.82 2.97
C ARG A 339 -67.17 -27.12 2.63
N LEU A 340 -66.70 -26.63 1.49
CA LEU A 340 -65.30 -26.70 1.11
C LEU A 340 -64.51 -25.59 1.79
N ASN A 341 -63.50 -25.95 2.58
CA ASN A 341 -62.56 -25.02 3.17
C ASN A 341 -61.18 -25.20 2.53
N VAL A 342 -60.55 -24.08 2.15
CA VAL A 342 -59.27 -24.07 1.43
C VAL A 342 -58.31 -23.07 2.04
N ILE A 343 -57.04 -23.47 2.21
CA ILE A 343 -55.92 -22.59 2.55
C ILE A 343 -54.79 -22.76 1.52
N LEU A 344 -54.01 -21.69 1.34
CA LEU A 344 -52.74 -21.74 0.60
C LEU A 344 -51.58 -21.67 1.58
N VAL A 345 -50.56 -22.48 1.34
CA VAL A 345 -49.31 -22.49 2.11
C VAL A 345 -48.18 -22.15 1.14
N ALA A 346 -47.51 -21.03 1.40
CA ALA A 346 -46.37 -20.61 0.60
C ALA A 346 -45.10 -21.38 1.00
N ALA A 347 -44.11 -21.45 0.11
CA ALA A 347 -42.82 -22.10 0.38
C ALA A 347 -42.08 -21.56 1.62
N ASN A 348 -42.37 -20.33 2.05
CA ASN A 348 -41.85 -19.72 3.27
C ASN A 348 -42.57 -20.17 4.55
N GLY A 349 -43.54 -21.10 4.45
CA GLY A 349 -44.32 -21.64 5.56
C GLY A 349 -45.51 -20.79 6.00
N LYS A 350 -45.75 -19.62 5.38
CA LYS A 350 -46.91 -18.78 5.74
C LYS A 350 -48.19 -19.29 5.09
N THR A 351 -49.26 -19.27 5.86
CA THR A 351 -50.60 -19.66 5.45
C THR A 351 -51.42 -18.44 5.02
N SER A 352 -52.25 -18.59 3.98
CA SER A 352 -53.23 -17.58 3.61
C SER A 352 -54.37 -17.54 4.63
N LYS A 353 -55.21 -16.50 4.53
CA LYS A 353 -56.55 -16.58 5.09
C LYS A 353 -57.31 -17.74 4.43
N MET A 354 -58.15 -18.41 5.21
CA MET A 354 -59.02 -19.49 4.73
C MET A 354 -60.14 -18.94 3.84
N THR A 355 -60.41 -19.64 2.75
CA THR A 355 -61.59 -19.43 1.91
C THR A 355 -62.56 -20.57 2.15
N ALA A 356 -63.81 -20.24 2.50
CA ALA A 356 -64.90 -21.21 2.64
C ALA A 356 -65.91 -21.03 1.51
N MET A 357 -66.32 -22.14 0.89
CA MET A 357 -67.37 -22.21 -0.13
C MET A 357 -68.43 -23.22 0.30
N GLU A 358 -69.69 -22.91 0.02
CA GLU A 358 -70.83 -23.76 0.37
C GLU A 358 -71.47 -24.27 -0.91
N TYR A 359 -71.54 -25.59 -1.05
CA TYR A 359 -72.06 -26.24 -2.23
C TYR A 359 -73.20 -27.18 -1.86
N TYR A 360 -74.30 -27.08 -2.60
CA TYR A 360 -75.40 -28.03 -2.53
C TYR A 360 -75.63 -28.63 -3.92
N LEU A 361 -75.30 -29.91 -4.09
CA LEU A 361 -75.50 -30.62 -5.36
C LEU A 361 -76.64 -31.63 -5.22
N GLN A 362 -77.67 -31.45 -6.04
CA GLN A 362 -78.80 -32.37 -6.16
C GLN A 362 -78.90 -32.88 -7.60
N TYR A 363 -79.34 -34.12 -7.79
CA TYR A 363 -79.64 -34.69 -9.10
C TYR A 363 -81.14 -34.91 -9.26
#